data_AF-A0A0Q0XQB1-F1
#
_entry.id   AF-A0A0Q0XQB1-F1
#
_cell.length_a   1.000
_cell.length_b   1.000
_cell.length_c   1.000
_cell.angle_alpha   90.00
_cell.angle_beta   90.00
_cell.angle_gamma   90.00
#
_symmetry.space_group_name_H-M   'P 1'
#
loop_
_entity.id
_entity.type
_entity.pdbx_description
1 polymer ?
#
loop_
_entity_poly.entity_id
_entity_poly.type
_entity_poly.pdbx_seq_one_letter_code
_entity_poly.pdbx_strand_id
1 'polypeptide(L)' 'MKNKGFIIILIVAIILIITGALFKIMHWGFGEGTLINGNTILATGLVLKVVALFAFMGNILTTNNSNE' A
#
# COMPACT_ATOMS: atom_id res chain seq x y z
N MET A 1 -20.06 8.32 -1.98
CA MET A 1 -18.66 8.79 -2.12
C MET A 1 -17.68 8.19 -1.08
N LYS A 2 -18.15 7.45 -0.07
CA LYS A 2 -17.34 6.85 1.02
C LYS A 2 -16.20 5.91 0.57
N ASN A 3 -16.33 5.21 -0.56
CA ASN A 3 -15.34 4.20 -0.98
C ASN A 3 -14.28 4.75 -1.96
N LYS A 4 -14.41 6.01 -2.41
CA LYS A 4 -13.48 6.60 -3.39
C LYS A 4 -12.06 6.74 -2.82
N GLY A 5 -11.93 7.11 -1.54
CA GLY A 5 -10.63 7.23 -0.87
C GLY A 5 -9.90 5.89 -0.77
N PHE A 6 -10.63 4.81 -0.45
CA PHE A 6 -10.06 3.47 -0.39
C PHE A 6 -9.52 3.01 -1.75
N ILE A 7 -10.27 3.25 -2.83
CA ILE A 7 -9.84 2.92 -4.20
C ILE A 7 -8.57 3.70 -4.58
N ILE A 8 -8.48 4.99 -4.24
CA ILE A 8 -7.29 5.81 -4.50
C ILE A 8 -6.07 5.25 -3.75
N ILE A 9 -6.22 4.89 -2.48
CA ILE A 9 -5.14 4.31 -1.67
C ILE A 9 -4.65 2.99 -2.29
N LEU A 10 -5.56 2.13 -2.76
CA LEU A 10 -5.18 0.89 -3.42
C LEU A 10 -4.41 1.13 -4.73
N ILE A 11 -4.85 2.09 -5.55
CA ILE A 11 -4.16 2.45 -6.79
C ILE A 11 -2.75 2.97 -6.49
N VAL A 12 -2.62 3.89 -5.52
CA VAL A 12 -1.31 4.42 -5.09
C VAL A 12 -0.40 3.30 -4.56
N ALA A 13 -0.95 2.39 -3.75
CA ALA A 13 -0.20 1.25 -3.24
C ALA A 13 0.30 0.33 -4.38
N ILE A 14 -0.53 0.07 -5.39
CA ILE A 14 -0.15 -0.72 -6.56
C ILE A 14 0.99 -0.05 -7.32
N ILE A 15 0.89 1.27 -7.57
CA ILE A 15 1.94 2.02 -8.26
C ILE A 15 3.25 1.94 -7.46
N LEU A 16 3.22 2.17 -6.14
CA LEU A 16 4.41 2.06 -5.28
C LEU A 16 5.02 0.67 -5.31
N ILE A 17 4.22 -0.39 -5.33
CA ILE A 17 4.70 -1.78 -5.40
C ILE A 17 5.39 -2.04 -6.74
N ILE A 18 4.78 -1.65 -7.86
CA ILE A 18 5.35 -1.84 -9.20
C ILE A 18 6.65 -1.06 -9.33
N THR A 19 6.63 0.22 -8.94
CA THR A 19 7.79 1.10 -8.99
C THR A 19 8.90 0.59 -8.08
N GLY A 20 8.61 0.24 -6.82
CA GLY A 20 9.59 -0.31 -5.88
C GLY A 20 10.18 -1.65 -6.33
N ALA A 21 9.37 -2.53 -6.91
CA ALA A 21 9.85 -3.79 -7.50
C ALA A 21 10.77 -3.53 -8.70
N LEU A 22 10.42 -2.59 -9.57
CA LEU A 22 11.26 -2.20 -10.71
C LEU A 22 12.61 -1.65 -10.24
N PHE A 23 12.60 -0.71 -9.28
CA PHE A 23 13.83 -0.16 -8.66
C PHE A 23 14.70 -1.27 -8.05
N LYS A 24 14.09 -2.23 -7.36
CA LYS A 24 14.79 -3.38 -6.76
C LYS A 24 15.44 -4.28 -7.82
N ILE A 25 14.72 -4.61 -8.90
CA ILE A 25 15.24 -5.47 -9.98
C ILE A 25 16.38 -4.77 -10.72
N MET A 26 16.20 -3.49 -11.04
CA MET A 26 17.20 -2.70 -11.75
C MET A 26 18.43 -2.37 -10.90
N HIS A 27 18.43 -2.73 -9.60
CA HIS A 27 19.38 -2.21 -8.61
C HIS A 27 19.50 -0.67 -8.69
N TRP A 28 18.41 -0.04 -9.11
CA TRP A 28 18.33 1.40 -9.31
C TRP A 28 17.97 2.01 -7.97
N GLY A 29 18.83 2.89 -7.50
CA GLY A 29 18.72 3.49 -6.17
C GLY A 29 20.08 3.87 -5.64
N PHE A 30 20.07 4.81 -4.72
CA PHE A 30 21.23 5.06 -3.87
C PHE A 30 21.53 3.73 -3.14
N GLY A 31 22.80 3.33 -3.00
CA GLY A 31 23.18 1.96 -2.59
C GLY A 31 22.49 1.41 -1.33
N GLU A 32 22.67 0.12 -1.04
CA GLU A 32 21.93 -0.64 -0.02
C GLU A 32 21.80 0.05 1.36
N GLY A 33 22.76 0.92 1.74
CA GLY A 33 22.75 1.68 2.99
C GLY A 33 21.94 2.98 3.01
N THR A 34 21.21 3.33 1.95
CA THR A 34 20.42 4.56 1.92
C THR A 34 18.96 4.36 2.32
N LEU A 35 18.40 5.38 2.97
CA LEU A 35 17.02 5.40 3.47
C LEU A 35 15.96 5.32 2.36
N ILE A 36 16.30 5.67 1.13
CA ILE A 36 15.38 5.63 -0.01
C ILE A 36 16.01 4.75 -1.09
N ASN A 37 15.61 3.47 -1.07
CA ASN A 37 16.01 2.48 -2.07
C ASN A 37 14.78 1.68 -2.54
N GLY A 38 14.97 0.82 -3.55
CA GLY A 38 13.89 -0.02 -4.10
C GLY A 38 13.20 -0.89 -3.04
N ASN A 39 13.94 -1.37 -2.04
CA ASN A 39 13.36 -2.12 -0.91
C ASN A 39 12.40 -1.26 -0.08
N THR A 40 12.78 -0.01 0.20
CA THR A 40 11.98 0.89 1.04
C THR A 40 10.70 1.33 0.33
N ILE A 41 10.77 1.63 -0.98
CA ILE A 41 9.60 2.00 -1.79
C ILE A 41 8.64 0.81 -1.89
N LEU A 42 9.17 -0.38 -2.15
CA LEU A 42 8.39 -1.62 -2.23
C LEU A 42 7.71 -1.95 -0.90
N ALA A 43 8.46 -1.89 0.20
CA ALA A 43 7.94 -2.14 1.54
C ALA A 43 6.83 -1.14 1.91
N THR A 44 7.03 0.15 1.58
CA THR A 44 6.01 1.19 1.81
C THR A 44 4.72 0.90 1.06
N GLY A 45 4.81 0.52 -0.22
CA GLY A 45 3.65 0.14 -1.03
C GLY A 45 2.91 -1.09 -0.47
N LEU A 46 3.64 -2.10 -0.01
CA LEU A 46 3.06 -3.30 0.61
C LEU A 46 2.36 -2.97 1.94
N VAL A 47 3.00 -2.20 2.83
CA VAL A 47 2.41 -1.78 4.10
C VAL A 47 1.14 -0.98 3.86
N LEU A 48 1.15 -0.02 2.93
CA LEU A 48 -0.02 0.77 2.58
C LEU A 48 -1.19 -0.11 2.10
N LYS A 49 -0.90 -1.13 1.28
CA LYS A 49 -1.91 -2.09 0.81
C LYS A 49 -2.53 -2.89 1.96
N VAL A 50 -1.70 -3.37 2.89
CA VAL A 50 -2.14 -4.15 4.05
C VAL A 50 -2.99 -3.28 4.99
N VAL A 51 -2.55 -2.07 5.30
CA VAL A 51 -3.30 -1.11 6.13
C VAL A 51 -4.66 -0.79 5.50
N ALA A 52 -4.69 -0.54 4.19
CA ALA A 52 -5.95 -0.32 3.47
C ALA A 52 -6.88 -1.53 3.61
N LEU A 53 -6.37 -2.75 3.43
CA LEU A 53 -7.14 -3.98 3.55
C LEU A 53 -7.76 -4.15 4.95
N PHE A 54 -6.98 -3.89 6.01
CA PHE A 54 -7.48 -3.94 7.38
C PHE A 54 -8.54 -2.86 7.65
N ALA A 55 -8.33 -1.64 7.16
CA ALA A 55 -9.32 -0.57 7.29
C ALA A 55 -10.63 -0.92 6.56
N PHE A 56 -10.55 -1.60 5.42
CA PHE A 56 -11.72 -2.10 4.70
C PHE A 56 -12.44 -3.21 5.47
N MET A 57 -11.69 -4.18 6.00
CA MET A 57 -12.24 -5.26 6.82
C MET A 57 -12.95 -4.72 8.07
N GLY A 58 -12.34 -3.77 8.77
CA GLY A 58 -12.94 -3.11 9.94
C GLY A 58 -14.24 -2.40 9.59
N ASN A 59 -14.29 -1.67 8.48
CA ASN A 59 -15.52 -1.03 8.01
C ASN A 59 -16.64 -2.04 7.71
N ILE A 60 -16.32 -3.21 7.15
CA ILE A 60 -17.32 -4.27 6.91
C ILE A 60 -17.86 -4.80 8.23
N LEU A 61 -16.98 -5.14 9.18
CA LEU A 61 -17.38 -5.72 10.47
C LEU A 61 -18.24 -4.75 11.30
N THR A 62 -17.87 -3.46 11.35
CA THR A 62 -18.66 -2.44 12.05
C THR A 62 -20.01 -2.19 11.39
N THR A 63 -20.09 -2.24 10.06
CA THR A 63 -21.36 -2.04 9.34
C THR A 63 -22.35 -3.19 9.57
N ASN A 64 -21.86 -4.42 9.73
CA ASN A 64 -22.73 -5.56 10.00
C ASN A 64 -23.31 -5.54 11.42
N ASN A 65 -22.52 -5.15 12.42
CA ASN A 65 -22.98 -5.04 13.81
C ASN A 65 -24.02 -3.92 14.05
N SER A 66 -24.16 -2.95 13.14
CA SER A 66 -25.17 -1.88 13.26
C SER A 66 -26.52 -2.23 12.64
N ASN A 67 -26.62 -3.37 11.95
CA ASN A 67 -27.83 -3.81 11.23
C ASN A 67 -28.53 -4.99 11.91
N GLU A 68 -28.01 -5.46 13.04
CA GLU A 68 -28.67 -6.38 13.98
C GLU A 68 -29.31 -5.58 15.13
#